data_AF-A0A2M7IIC0-F1
#
_entry.id   AF-A0A2M7IIC0-F1
#
_cell.length_a   1.000
_cell.length_b   1.000
_cell.length_c   1.000
_cell.angle_alpha   90.00
_cell.angle_beta   90.00
_cell.angle_gamma   90.00
#
_symmetry.space_group_name_H-M   'P 1'
#
loop_
_entity.id
_entity.type
_entity.pdbx_description
1 polymer ?
#
loop_
_entity_poly.entity_id
_entity_poly.type
_entity_poly.pdbx_seq_one_letter_code
_entity_poly.pdbx_strand_id
1 'polypeptide(L)' 'MSNITKTLRKLREAKGLSQEKLARLADVANNTIIKIEAGKNQNPTLDTLKKISKALEVSVDELIK' A
#
# COMPACT_ATOMS: atom_id res chain seq x y z
N MET A 1 16.73 -1.02 3.86
CA MET A 1 15.77 -2.14 3.99
C MET A 1 14.41 -1.58 4.41
N SER A 2 13.55 -1.34 3.42
CA SER A 2 12.09 -1.29 3.52
C SER A 2 11.61 -0.97 2.10
N ASN A 3 11.56 -1.99 1.23
CA ASN A 3 11.12 -1.83 -0.16
C ASN A 3 9.59 -1.76 -0.28
N ILE A 4 8.89 -1.34 0.79
CA ILE A 4 7.42 -1.25 0.87
C ILE A 4 6.83 -0.52 -0.32
N THR A 5 7.52 0.52 -0.82
CA THR A 5 7.18 1.29 -2.01
C THR A 5 7.11 0.41 -3.27
N LYS A 6 8.11 -0.44 -3.49
CA LYS A 6 8.19 -1.34 -4.65
C LYS A 6 7.24 -2.52 -4.49
N THR A 7 7.16 -3.08 -3.29
CA THR A 7 6.30 -4.23 -2.97
C THR A 7 4.83 -3.86 -3.09
N LEU A 8 4.42 -2.70 -2.55
CA LEU A 8 3.08 -2.13 -2.70
C LEU A 8 2.68 -1.97 -4.16
N ARG A 9 3.55 -1.33 -4.96
CA ARG A 9 3.30 -1.13 -6.39
C ARG A 9 3.14 -2.45 -7.13
N LYS A 10 4.03 -3.42 -6.89
CA LYS A 10 3.96 -4.75 -7.50
C LYS A 10 2.66 -5.48 -7.15
N LEU A 11 2.28 -5.51 -5.88
CA LEU A 11 1.05 -6.15 -5.43
C LEU A 11 -0.20 -5.47 -6.01
N ARG A 12 -0.20 -4.13 -6.05
CA ARG A 12 -1.27 -3.34 -6.65
C ARG A 12 -1.43 -3.65 -8.13
N GLU A 13 -0.33 -3.67 -8.88
CA GLU A 13 -0.31 -3.99 -10.31
C GLU A 13 -0.71 -5.46 -10.56
N ALA A 14 -0.25 -6.40 -9.73
CA ALA A 14 -0.65 -7.81 -9.82
C ALA A 14 -2.15 -8.02 -9.60
N LYS A 15 -2.80 -7.19 -8.79
CA LYS A 15 -4.24 -7.17 -8.57
C LYS A 15 -5.00 -6.33 -9.61
N GLY A 16 -4.33 -5.68 -10.56
CA GLY A 16 -4.96 -4.82 -11.57
C GLY A 16 -5.63 -3.57 -10.99
N LEU A 17 -5.19 -3.12 -9.80
CA LEU A 17 -5.78 -1.98 -9.11
C LEU A 17 -5.07 -0.68 -9.50
N SER A 18 -5.83 0.42 -9.63
CA SER A 18 -5.23 1.76 -9.66
C SER A 18 -4.94 2.25 -8.25
N GLN A 19 -4.10 3.29 -8.10
CA GLN A 19 -3.81 3.90 -6.79
C GLN A 19 -5.10 4.37 -6.09
N GLU A 20 -6.00 4.98 -6.86
CA GLU A 20 -7.29 5.44 -6.37
C GLU A 20 -8.21 4.28 -5.95
N LYS A 21 -8.26 3.20 -6.75
CA LYS A 21 -9.03 2.00 -6.39
C LYS A 21 -8.49 1.37 -5.12
N LEU A 22 -7.18 1.23 -4.99
CA LEU A 22 -6.55 0.71 -3.79
C LEU A 22 -6.86 1.58 -2.58
N ALA A 23 -6.77 2.91 -2.72
CA ALA A 23 -7.09 3.85 -1.65
C ALA A 23 -8.55 3.70 -1.17
N ARG A 24 -9.50 3.58 -2.11
CA ARG A 24 -10.91 3.33 -1.79
C ARG A 24 -11.13 1.99 -1.09
N LEU A 25 -10.50 0.92 -1.58
CA LEU A 25 -10.63 -0.42 -0.98
C LEU A 25 -9.99 -0.50 0.42
N ALA A 26 -8.88 0.21 0.61
CA ALA A 26 -8.18 0.29 1.89
C ALA A 26 -8.82 1.29 2.85
N ASP A 27 -9.83 2.07 2.44
CA ASP A 27 -10.39 3.15 3.26
C ASP A 27 -9.30 4.11 3.76
N VAL A 28 -8.46 4.59 2.82
CA VAL A 28 -7.41 5.57 3.07
C VAL A 28 -7.45 6.67 2.00
N ALA A 29 -6.86 7.83 2.31
CA ALA A 29 -6.74 8.89 1.32
C ALA A 29 -5.86 8.45 0.14
N ASN A 30 -6.27 8.77 -1.10
CA ASN A 30 -5.48 8.50 -2.31
C ASN A 30 -4.05 9.08 -2.21
N ASN A 31 -3.94 10.28 -1.63
CA ASN A 31 -2.65 10.92 -1.37
C ASN A 31 -1.72 10.08 -0.47
N THR A 32 -2.26 9.25 0.42
CA THR A 32 -1.47 8.33 1.25
C THR A 32 -0.82 7.25 0.40
N ILE A 33 -1.57 6.60 -0.50
CA ILE A 33 -1.03 5.59 -1.43
C ILE A 33 0.02 6.21 -2.34
N ILE A 34 -0.26 7.39 -2.91
CA ILE A 34 0.68 8.12 -3.77
C ILE A 34 1.98 8.43 -3.01
N LYS A 35 1.89 8.94 -1.77
CA LYS A 35 3.08 9.26 -0.97
C LYS A 35 3.90 8.01 -0.60
N ILE A 36 3.25 6.88 -0.33
CA ILE A 36 3.94 5.62 -0.04
C ILE A 36 4.64 5.10 -1.31
N GLU A 37 3.94 5.07 -2.46
CA GLU A 37 4.50 4.64 -3.76
C GLU A 37 5.55 5.61 -4.33
N ALA A 38 5.51 6.89 -3.94
CA ALA A 38 6.53 7.89 -4.27
C ALA A 38 7.72 7.89 -3.29
N GLY A 39 7.69 7.06 -2.24
CA GLY A 39 8.73 7.02 -1.22
C GLY A 39 8.79 8.25 -0.30
N LYS A 40 7.78 9.12 -0.35
CA LYS A 40 7.64 10.32 0.49
C LYS A 40 7.09 10.01 1.89
N ASN A 41 6.38 8.90 2.04
CA ASN A 41 5.90 8.41 3.34
C ASN A 41 6.41 6.98 3.56
N GLN A 42 7.58 6.88 4.18
CA GLN A 42 8.28 5.60 4.40
C GLN A 42 7.82 4.89 5.68
N ASN A 43 7.16 5.61 6.60
CA ASN A 43 6.59 5.07 7.84
C ASN A 43 5.07 5.32 7.90
N PRO A 44 4.26 4.67 7.05
CA PRO A 44 2.83 4.61 7.26
C PRO A 44 2.53 3.98 8.63
N THR A 45 1.44 4.42 9.27
CA THR A 45 1.02 3.84 10.55
C THR A 45 0.63 2.38 10.38
N LEU A 46 0.75 1.60 11.45
CA LEU A 46 0.36 0.18 11.46
C LEU A 46 -1.10 -0.03 11.01
N ASP A 47 -1.98 0.92 11.32
CA ASP A 47 -3.37 0.95 10.85
C ASP A 47 -3.47 1.06 9.32
N THR A 48 -2.74 2.02 8.73
CA THR A 48 -2.66 2.20 7.28
C THR A 48 -2.14 0.93 6.59
N LEU A 49 -1.12 0.29 7.17
CA LEU A 49 -0.57 -0.97 6.66
C LEU A 49 -1.58 -2.12 6.73
N LYS A 50 -2.33 -2.25 7.83
CA LYS A 50 -3.41 -3.23 7.95
C LYS A 50 -4.54 -3.00 6.94
N LYS A 51 -4.92 -1.74 6.75
CA LYS A 51 -5.92 -1.33 5.76
C LYS A 51 -5.51 -1.68 4.33
N ILE A 52 -4.28 -1.33 3.95
CA ILE A 52 -3.73 -1.60 2.62
C ILE A 52 -3.55 -3.11 2.38
N SER A 53 -2.97 -3.83 3.35
CA SER A 53 -2.78 -5.28 3.24
C SER A 53 -4.12 -6.02 3.14
N LYS A 54 -5.14 -5.60 3.88
CA LYS A 54 -6.51 -6.13 3.76
C LYS A 54 -7.11 -5.87 2.37
N ALA A 55 -6.93 -4.68 1.82
CA ALA A 55 -7.41 -4.35 0.46
C ALA A 55 -6.68 -5.12 -0.66
N LEU A 56 -5.41 -5.47 -0.42
CA LEU A 56 -4.60 -6.29 -1.33
C LEU A 56 -4.74 -7.79 -1.05
N GLU A 57 -5.48 -8.18 -0.01
CA GLU A 57 -5.63 -9.56 0.46
C GLU A 57 -4.27 -10.24 0.72
N VAL A 58 -3.33 -9.49 1.29
CA VAL A 58 -2.00 -9.98 1.68
C VAL A 58 -1.78 -9.76 3.18
N SER A 59 -0.71 -10.33 3.72
CA SER A 59 -0.29 -10.04 5.08
C SER A 59 0.49 -8.71 5.14
N VAL A 60 0.47 -8.03 6.30
CA VAL A 60 1.29 -6.83 6.53
C VAL A 60 2.78 -7.13 6.33
N ASP A 61 3.22 -8.34 6.70
CA ASP A 61 4.60 -8.81 6.53
C ASP A 61 5.02 -8.88 5.06
N GLU A 62 4.12 -9.36 4.19
CA GLU A 62 4.32 -9.37 2.74
C GLU A 62 4.43 -7.95 2.17
N LEU A 63 3.79 -6.97 2.79
CA LEU A 63 3.91 -5.57 2.39
C LEU A 63 5.29 -5.00 2.75
N ILE A 64 5.82 -5.33 3.93
CA ILE A 64 7.04 -4.74 4.51
C ILE A 64 8.33 -5.43 3.98
N LYS A 65 8.21 -6.61 3.38
CA LYS A 65 9.27 -7.36 2.70
C LYS A 65 10.01 -6.52 1.64
#